data_AF-A0A1H3IJC4-F1
#
_entry.id   AF-A0A1H3IJC4-F1
#
_cell.length_a   1.000
_cell.length_b   1.000
_cell.length_c   1.000
_cell.angle_alpha   90.00
_cell.angle_beta   90.00
_cell.angle_gamma   90.00
#
_symmetry.space_group_name_H-M   'P 1'
#
loop_
_entity.id
_entity.type
_entity.pdbx_description
1 polymer ?
#
loop_
_entity_poly.entity_id
_entity_poly.type
_entity_poly.pdbx_seq_one_letter_code
_entity_poly.pdbx_strand_id
1 'polypeptide(L)' 'MHKYDEKQSTPDKTKPEKASVLQVAKAVFFSFIGIRKQGDLERDAARITPLQAIIGGLIGAAIFVLCILLVVRFVTG' A
#
# COMPACT_ATOMS: atom_id res chain seq x y z
N MET A 1 12.57 51.50 2.08
CA MET A 1 11.96 51.71 3.43
C MET A 1 10.46 51.71 3.17
N HIS A 2 9.73 50.62 3.19
CA HIS A 2 9.47 49.53 4.14
C HIS A 2 8.96 48.35 3.28
N LYS A 3 8.94 47.09 3.64
CA LYS A 3 9.40 46.23 4.74
C LYS A 3 8.79 44.85 4.38
N TYR A 4 9.31 43.79 5.01
CA TYR A 4 8.75 42.44 5.07
C TYR A 4 9.02 41.64 3.78
N ASP A 5 10.08 40.83 3.72
CA ASP A 5 10.29 39.63 4.55
C ASP A 5 8.98 38.88 4.78
N GLU A 6 8.46 38.23 3.74
CA GLU A 6 7.48 37.17 3.92
C GLU A 6 7.97 35.89 3.26
N LYS A 7 8.90 35.27 3.99
CA LYS A 7 9.07 33.82 4.11
C LYS A 7 8.09 32.99 3.26
N GLN A 8 8.46 32.65 2.03
CA GLN A 8 8.11 31.34 1.50
C GLN A 8 9.00 30.31 2.19
N SER A 9 8.66 30.06 3.45
CA SER A 9 8.99 28.82 4.13
C SER A 9 8.28 27.76 3.33
N THR A 10 9.06 27.02 2.54
CA THR A 10 8.72 25.67 2.13
C THR A 10 7.95 25.01 3.28
N PRO A 11 6.69 24.59 3.09
CA PRO A 11 6.06 23.71 4.07
C PRO A 11 6.81 22.38 3.99
N ASP A 12 7.91 22.29 4.73
CA ASP A 12 8.55 21.05 5.13
C ASP A 12 7.56 20.30 6.03
N LYS A 13 6.61 19.64 5.36
CA LYS A 13 5.63 18.74 5.96
C LYS A 13 6.19 17.33 5.89
N THR A 14 7.31 17.07 6.56
CA THR A 14 7.78 15.69 6.69
C THR A 14 8.42 15.41 8.03
N LYS A 15 7.77 15.85 9.12
CA LYS A 15 7.82 15.01 10.32
C LYS A 15 6.94 13.80 10.02
N PRO A 16 7.46 12.55 10.08
CA PRO A 16 6.59 11.39 9.99
C PRO A 16 5.71 11.41 11.25
N GLU A 17 4.53 12.01 11.15
CA GLU A 17 3.51 11.79 12.16
C GLU A 17 3.29 10.29 12.22
N LYS A 18 3.44 9.72 13.43
CA LYS A 18 3.31 8.29 13.63
C LYS A 18 1.99 7.87 13.02
N ALA A 19 2.05 6.92 12.08
CA ALA A 19 0.84 6.42 11.42
C ALA A 19 -0.17 6.07 12.50
N SER A 20 -1.34 6.70 12.44
CA SER A 20 -2.41 6.44 13.41
C SER A 20 -2.77 4.96 13.37
N VAL A 21 -3.18 4.38 14.49
CA VAL A 21 -3.61 2.97 14.57
C VAL A 21 -4.70 2.68 13.54
N LEU A 22 -5.58 3.65 13.26
CA LEU A 22 -6.58 3.56 12.21
C LEU A 22 -5.99 3.52 10.80
N GLN A 23 -4.88 4.22 10.56
CA GLN A 23 -4.17 4.22 9.28
C GLN A 23 -3.47 2.87 9.05
N VAL A 24 -2.88 2.29 10.09
CA VAL A 24 -2.29 0.95 10.04
C VAL A 24 -3.39 -0.10 9.81
N ALA A 25 -4.51 -0.02 10.53
CA ALA A 25 -5.65 -0.93 10.34
C ALA A 25 -6.22 -0.84 8.91
N LYS A 26 -6.36 0.38 8.36
CA LYS A 26 -6.80 0.61 6.98
C LYS A 26 -5.80 0.07 5.96
N ALA A 27 -4.49 0.23 6.21
CA ALA A 27 -3.45 -0.31 5.35
C ALA A 27 -3.49 -1.85 5.32
N VAL A 28 -3.63 -2.49 6.48
CA VAL A 28 -3.77 -3.95 6.62
C VAL A 28 -5.06 -4.42 5.94
N PHE A 29 -6.18 -3.73 6.15
CA PHE A 29 -7.46 -4.03 5.49
C PHE A 29 -7.34 -4.00 3.96
N PHE A 30 -6.60 -3.03 3.41
CA PHE A 30 -6.35 -2.95 1.97
C PHE A 30 -5.40 -4.02 1.44
N SER A 31 -4.45 -4.50 2.25
CA SER A 31 -3.60 -5.65 1.90
C SER A 31 -4.42 -6.94 1.78
N PHE A 32 -5.49 -7.09 2.57
CA PHE A 32 -6.41 -8.22 2.48
C PHE A 32 -7.40 -8.10 1.33
N ILE A 33 -7.91 -6.89 1.06
CA ILE A 33 -8.79 -6.66 -0.09
C ILE A 33 -8.03 -6.78 -1.41
N GLY A 34 -6.71 -6.62 -1.40
CA GLY A 34 -5.88 -6.79 -2.57
C GLY A 34 -6.30 -5.80 -3.65
N ILE A 35 -6.04 -4.50 -3.42
CA ILE A 35 -6.18 -3.46 -4.45
C ILE A 35 -5.13 -3.75 -5.54
N ARG A 36 -5.36 -4.80 -6.32
CA ARG A 36 -4.73 -4.98 -7.60
C ARG A 36 -5.19 -3.78 -8.40
N LYS A 37 -4.30 -2.80 -8.55
CA LYS A 37 -4.44 -1.71 -9.52
C LYS A 37 -4.66 -2.36 -10.88
N GLN A 38 -5.92 -2.58 -11.22
CA GLN A 38 -6.43 -3.12 -12.48
C GLN A 38 -6.83 -1.95 -13.40
N GLY A 39 -6.11 -0.83 -13.30
CA GLY A 39 -6.54 0.45 -13.87
C GLY A 39 -6.20 0.64 -15.34
N ASP A 40 -5.27 -0.15 -15.89
CA ASP A 40 -4.75 0.06 -17.27
C ASP A 40 -4.97 -1.18 -18.16
N LEU A 41 -5.94 -2.04 -17.81
CA LEU A 41 -6.08 -3.37 -18.39
C LEU A 41 -7.00 -3.45 -19.63
N GLU A 42 -7.80 -2.44 -19.97
CA GLU A 42 -8.71 -2.56 -21.13
C GLU A 42 -8.02 -2.42 -22.50
N ARG A 43 -6.80 -1.85 -22.55
CA ARG A 43 -5.96 -1.89 -23.77
C ARG A 43 -4.99 -3.07 -23.83
N ASP A 44 -4.63 -3.66 -22.68
CA ASP A 44 -3.67 -4.76 -22.58
C ASP A 44 -4.31 -6.14 -22.30
N ALA A 45 -5.58 -6.23 -21.92
CA ALA A 45 -6.27 -7.51 -21.62
C ALA A 45 -6.37 -8.47 -22.82
N ALA A 46 -6.23 -7.97 -24.05
CA ALA A 46 -6.13 -8.82 -25.24
C ALA A 46 -4.74 -9.49 -25.40
N ARG A 47 -3.72 -9.05 -24.64
CA ARG A 47 -2.34 -9.59 -24.68
C ARG A 47 -1.78 -10.08 -23.34
N ILE A 48 -2.42 -9.80 -22.20
CA ILE A 48 -2.00 -10.34 -20.90
C ILE A 48 -2.35 -11.84 -20.87
N THR A 49 -1.32 -12.69 -20.90
CA THR A 49 -1.50 -14.15 -20.92
C THR A 49 -2.05 -14.65 -19.58
N PRO A 50 -2.93 -15.68 -19.58
CA PRO A 50 -3.47 -16.31 -18.37
C PRO A 50 -2.38 -16.71 -17.35
N LEU A 51 -1.18 -17.02 -17.85
CA LEU A 51 -0.01 -17.35 -17.06
C LEU A 51 0.38 -16.23 -16.07
N GLN A 52 0.31 -14.96 -16.49
CA GLN A 52 0.66 -13.83 -15.63
C GLN A 52 -0.33 -13.67 -14.47
N ALA A 53 -1.62 -13.96 -14.71
CA ALA A 53 -2.64 -13.95 -13.66
C ALA A 53 -2.39 -15.07 -12.62
N ILE A 54 -2.00 -16.27 -13.08
CA ILE A 54 -1.66 -17.39 -12.19
C ILE A 54 -0.46 -17.06 -11.31
N ILE A 55 0.61 -16.51 -11.90
CA ILE A 55 1.81 -16.10 -11.14
C ILE A 55 1.47 -15.01 -10.12
N GLY A 56 0.71 -13.99 -10.53
CA GLY A 56 0.25 -12.94 -9.61
C GLY A 56 -0.62 -13.48 -8.47
N GLY A 57 -1.52 -14.42 -8.77
CA GLY A 57 -2.34 -15.11 -7.78
C GLY A 57 -1.51 -15.94 -6.80
N LEU A 58 -0.51 -16.68 -7.28
CA LEU A 58 0.39 -17.47 -6.44
C LEU A 58 1.20 -16.59 -5.48
N ILE A 59 1.75 -15.49 -5.98
CA ILE A 59 2.51 -14.53 -5.15
C ILE A 59 1.58 -13.91 -4.10
N GLY A 60 0.37 -13.49 -4.49
CA GLY A 60 -0.63 -12.95 -3.57
C GLY A 60 -1.03 -13.96 -2.48
N ALA A 61 -1.26 -15.23 -2.85
CA ALA A 61 -1.58 -16.30 -1.91
C ALA A 61 -0.43 -16.57 -0.92
N ALA A 62 0.82 -16.59 -1.39
CA ALA A 62 1.99 -16.78 -0.54
C ALA A 62 2.13 -15.65 0.49
N ILE A 63 1.95 -14.38 0.05
CA ILE A 63 1.97 -13.22 0.94
C ILE A 63 0.84 -13.29 1.97
N PHE A 64 -0.37 -13.67 1.54
CA PHE A 64 -1.53 -13.79 2.41
C PHE A 64 -1.31 -14.80 3.54
N VAL A 65 -0.82 -16.00 3.20
CA VAL A 65 -0.50 -17.03 4.19
C VAL A 65 0.59 -16.56 5.14
N LEU A 66 1.65 -15.92 4.63
CA LEU A 66 2.72 -15.39 5.46
C LEU A 66 2.20 -14.34 6.47
N CYS A 67 1.33 -13.43 6.04
CA CYS A 67 0.68 -12.47 6.94
C CYS A 67 -0.10 -13.15 8.06
N ILE A 68 -0.90 -14.19 7.75
CA ILE A 68 -1.63 -14.94 8.78
C ILE A 68 -0.66 -15.58 9.77
N LEU A 69 0.40 -16.23 9.28
CA LEU A 69 1.39 -16.87 10.14
C LEU A 69 2.08 -15.85 11.07
N LEU A 70 2.40 -14.65 10.58
CA LEU A 70 2.97 -13.57 11.41
C LEU A 70 2.00 -13.13 12.52
N VAL A 71 0.72 -12.96 12.19
CA VAL A 71 -0.30 -12.62 13.20
C VAL A 71 -0.44 -13.73 14.23
N VAL A 72 -0.52 -15.00 13.79
CA VAL A 72 -0.60 -16.15 14.70
C VAL A 72 0.62 -16.21 15.61
N ARG A 73 1.82 -16.04 15.07
CA ARG A 73 3.07 -15.98 15.85
C ARG A 73 3.08 -14.83 16.84
N PHE A 74 2.55 -13.67 16.47
CA PHE A 74 2.46 -12.51 17.35
C PHE A 74 1.46 -12.72 18.51
N VAL A 75 0.38 -13.47 18.28
CA VAL A 75 -0.64 -13.77 19.31
C VAL A 75 -0.24 -14.95 20.20
N THR A 76 0.48 -15.93 19.66
CA THR A 76 0.95 -17.12 20.41
C THR A 76 2.32 -16.94 21.07
N GLY A 77 3.01 -15.85 20.75
CA GLY A 77 4.31 -15.48 21.33
C GLY A 77 4.18 -14.61 22.56
#